data_AF-A0A542DS98-F1
#
_entry.id   AF-A0A542DS98-F1
#
_cell.length_a   1.000
_cell.length_b   1.000
_cell.length_c   1.000
_cell.angle_alpha   90.00
_cell.angle_beta   90.00
_cell.angle_gamma   90.00
#
_symmetry.space_group_name_H-M   'P 1'
#
loop_
_entity.id
_entity.type
_entity.pdbx_description
1 polymer ?
#
loop_
_entity_poly.entity_id
_entity_poly.type
_entity_poly.pdbx_seq_one_letter_code
_entity_poly.pdbx_strand_id
1 'polypeptide(L)'
;MGNTTNDGLRYGGAAIGFGAIAIVGILVLGLMWTFGWGWFSQTTAEARGETSQREQTVADGGYRIASYEHFFDLCAGIQGKERTIARLEAERETADTRRVERIEATLTALRSGRDASIHSYNADARKRGTTGQFRASELPYQLDVDEEETSCEA
;
A
#
# COMPACT_ATOMS: atom_id res chain seq x y z
N MET A 1 16.64 -67.99 66.17
CA MET A 1 15.31 -67.62 65.62
C MET A 1 15.18 -66.12 65.87
N GLY A 2 15.10 -65.20 64.93
CA GLY A 2 14.82 -65.16 63.50
C GLY A 2 14.38 -63.70 63.29
N ASN A 3 15.26 -62.89 62.72
CA ASN A 3 15.20 -61.43 62.74
C ASN A 3 14.13 -60.94 61.74
N THR A 4 13.03 -60.34 62.21
CA THR A 4 12.01 -59.72 61.35
C THR A 4 11.91 -58.23 61.65
N THR A 5 12.73 -57.42 60.98
CA THR A 5 12.44 -55.99 60.83
C THR A 5 13.29 -55.41 59.70
N ASN A 6 12.93 -55.71 58.45
CA ASN A 6 13.57 -55.08 57.28
C ASN A 6 12.57 -54.80 56.14
N ASP A 7 11.31 -54.49 56.44
CA ASP A 7 10.31 -54.14 55.40
C ASP A 7 9.66 -52.76 55.56
N GLY A 8 10.08 -51.96 56.56
CA GLY A 8 9.50 -50.62 56.79
C GLY A 8 10.13 -49.46 56.00
N LEU A 9 11.36 -49.62 55.48
CA LEU A 9 12.16 -48.50 54.96
C LEU A 9 12.15 -48.33 53.43
N ARG A 10 11.53 -49.24 52.66
CA ARG A 10 11.57 -49.17 51.18
C ARG A 10 10.44 -48.37 50.55
N TYR A 11 9.40 -48.00 51.31
CA TYR A 11 8.26 -47.20 50.79
C TYR A 11 8.28 -45.71 51.20
N GLY A 12 9.05 -45.33 52.21
CA GLY A 12 9.15 -43.92 52.65
C GLY A 12 10.01 -43.02 51.76
N GLY A 13 11.05 -43.59 51.11
CA GLY A 13 11.95 -42.82 50.23
C GLY A 13 11.35 -42.51 48.86
N ALA A 14 10.48 -43.39 48.34
CA ALA A 14 9.83 -43.17 47.05
C ALA A 14 8.77 -42.05 47.13
N ALA A 15 7.93 -42.05 48.16
CA ALA A 15 6.85 -41.06 48.30
C ALA A 15 7.38 -39.62 48.46
N ILE A 16 8.50 -39.44 49.18
CA ILE A 16 9.13 -38.12 49.38
C ILE A 16 9.88 -37.69 48.10
N GLY A 17 10.53 -38.61 47.40
CA GLY A 17 11.20 -38.34 46.12
C GLY A 17 10.23 -37.92 45.01
N PHE A 18 9.09 -38.61 44.86
CA PHE A 18 8.07 -38.27 43.86
C PHE A 18 7.36 -36.95 44.18
N GLY A 19 7.10 -36.66 45.46
CA GLY A 19 6.49 -35.39 45.88
C GLY A 19 7.40 -34.18 45.59
N ALA A 20 8.70 -34.29 45.85
CA ALA A 20 9.66 -33.22 45.55
C ALA A 20 9.79 -32.96 44.04
N ILE A 21 9.83 -34.03 43.22
CA ILE A 21 9.91 -33.91 41.76
C ILE A 21 8.64 -33.26 41.19
N ALA A 22 7.46 -33.60 41.70
CA ALA A 22 6.20 -33.00 41.26
C ALA A 22 6.14 -31.49 41.57
N ILE A 23 6.59 -31.08 42.76
CA ILE A 23 6.64 -29.66 43.15
C ILE A 23 7.61 -28.89 42.26
N VAL A 24 8.80 -29.42 42.03
CA VAL A 24 9.79 -28.80 41.12
C VAL A 24 9.25 -28.72 39.69
N GLY A 25 8.56 -29.75 39.21
CA GLY A 25 7.92 -29.75 37.89
C GLY A 25 6.85 -28.66 37.75
N ILE A 26 5.99 -28.49 38.75
CA ILE A 26 4.97 -27.43 38.76
C ILE A 26 5.60 -26.04 38.80
N LEU A 27 6.67 -25.84 39.58
CA LEU A 27 7.38 -24.57 39.64
C LEU A 27 8.06 -24.21 38.31
N VAL A 28 8.68 -25.19 37.63
CA VAL A 28 9.28 -24.98 36.30
C VAL A 28 8.20 -24.66 35.27
N LEU A 29 7.06 -25.37 35.28
CA LEU A 29 5.94 -25.09 34.39
C LEU A 29 5.32 -23.71 34.65
N GLY A 30 5.20 -23.30 35.92
CA GLY A 30 4.72 -21.97 36.30
C GLY A 30 5.68 -20.85 35.86
N LEU A 31 6.99 -21.09 35.96
CA LEU A 31 8.01 -20.17 35.43
C LEU A 31 7.98 -20.09 33.91
N MET A 32 7.81 -21.22 33.21
CA MET A 32 7.66 -21.23 31.74
C MET A 32 6.38 -20.51 31.29
N TRP A 33 5.28 -20.64 32.03
CA TRP A 33 4.03 -19.94 31.72
C TRP A 33 4.16 -18.41 31.88
N THR A 34 4.83 -17.97 32.96
CA THR A 34 4.99 -16.55 33.28
C THR A 34 6.06 -15.87 32.42
N PHE A 35 7.18 -16.53 32.15
CA PHE A 35 8.30 -15.95 31.39
C PHE A 35 8.29 -16.28 29.89
N GLY A 36 7.70 -17.41 29.48
CA GLY A 36 7.77 -17.89 28.09
C GLY A 36 6.90 -17.10 27.11
N TRP A 37 5.73 -16.61 27.54
CA TRP A 37 4.80 -15.91 26.64
C TRP A 37 5.05 -14.40 26.57
N GLY A 38 5.48 -13.79 27.68
CA GLY A 38 5.78 -12.36 27.76
C GLY A 38 7.07 -11.96 27.03
N TRP A 39 8.13 -12.76 27.14
CA TRP A 39 9.43 -12.42 26.55
C TRP A 39 9.47 -12.68 25.04
N PHE A 40 8.88 -13.77 24.56
CA PHE A 40 8.79 -14.06 23.13
C PHE A 40 7.90 -13.06 22.38
N SER A 41 6.84 -12.56 23.02
CA SER A 41 5.97 -11.57 22.38
C SER A 41 6.64 -10.21 22.24
N GLN A 42 7.50 -9.79 23.18
CA GLN A 42 8.23 -8.52 23.07
C GLN A 42 9.31 -8.57 21.97
N THR A 43 10.11 -9.64 21.90
CA THR A 43 11.18 -9.75 20.89
C THR A 43 10.64 -9.95 19.48
N THR A 44 9.55 -10.71 19.33
CA THR A 44 8.87 -10.83 18.02
C THR A 44 8.03 -9.60 17.69
N ALA A 45 7.58 -8.80 18.66
CA ALA A 45 6.90 -7.53 18.40
C ALA A 45 7.86 -6.47 17.85
N GLU A 46 9.10 -6.39 18.34
CA GLU A 46 10.12 -5.48 17.79
C GLU A 46 10.48 -5.87 16.35
N ALA A 47 10.78 -7.15 16.09
CA ALA A 47 11.10 -7.62 14.73
C ALA A 47 9.92 -7.50 13.76
N ARG A 48 8.69 -7.82 14.21
CA ARG A 48 7.46 -7.63 13.41
C ARG A 48 7.16 -6.15 13.20
N GLY A 49 7.45 -5.29 14.18
CA GLY A 49 7.26 -3.85 14.12
C GLY A 49 8.25 -3.15 13.19
N GLU A 50 9.52 -3.57 13.17
CA GLU A 50 10.50 -3.06 12.20
C GLU A 50 10.19 -3.54 10.77
N THR A 51 9.79 -4.81 10.63
CA THR A 51 9.37 -5.36 9.32
C THR A 51 8.13 -4.66 8.81
N SER A 52 7.12 -4.42 9.66
CA SER A 52 5.90 -3.71 9.26
C SER A 52 6.15 -2.23 8.94
N GLN A 53 7.04 -1.56 9.69
CA GLN A 53 7.45 -0.19 9.38
C GLN A 53 8.24 -0.10 8.07
N ARG A 54 9.14 -1.06 7.81
CA ARG A 54 9.90 -1.14 6.55
C ARG A 54 8.99 -1.44 5.36
N GLU A 55 8.05 -2.36 5.53
CA GLU A 55 7.06 -2.70 4.50
C GLU A 55 6.11 -1.52 4.26
N GLN A 56 5.67 -0.82 5.31
CA GLN A 56 4.84 0.38 5.18
C GLN A 56 5.58 1.53 4.50
N THR A 57 6.87 1.75 4.79
CA THR A 57 7.67 2.81 4.14
C THR A 57 8.03 2.47 2.69
N VAL A 58 8.32 1.22 2.36
CA VAL A 58 8.53 0.78 0.97
C VAL A 58 7.23 0.77 0.19
N ALA A 59 6.12 0.32 0.79
CA ALA A 59 4.79 0.39 0.19
C ALA A 59 4.37 1.85 -0.02
N ASP A 60 4.64 2.73 0.93
CA ASP A 60 4.40 4.17 0.78
C ASP A 60 5.26 4.73 -0.35
N GLY A 61 6.57 4.43 -0.38
CA GLY A 61 7.51 4.83 -1.43
C GLY A 61 7.11 4.37 -2.85
N GLY A 62 6.80 3.10 -3.01
CA GLY A 62 6.32 2.53 -4.28
C GLY A 62 4.96 3.10 -4.69
N TYR A 63 4.07 3.34 -3.72
CA TYR A 63 2.80 3.99 -3.96
C TYR A 63 2.96 5.44 -4.44
N ARG A 64 3.95 6.21 -3.94
CA ARG A 64 4.23 7.56 -4.46
C ARG A 64 4.69 7.53 -5.90
N ILE A 65 5.65 6.65 -6.23
CA ILE A 65 6.20 6.52 -7.59
C ILE A 65 5.10 6.13 -8.57
N ALA A 66 4.33 5.10 -8.24
CA ALA A 66 3.21 4.65 -9.08
C ALA A 66 2.14 5.74 -9.25
N SER A 67 1.89 6.53 -8.20
CA SER A 67 0.98 7.68 -8.30
C SER A 67 1.54 8.76 -9.23
N TYR A 68 2.84 9.05 -9.18
CA TYR A 68 3.45 10.03 -10.09
C TYR A 68 3.39 9.57 -11.54
N GLU A 69 3.81 8.33 -11.84
CA GLU A 69 3.73 7.75 -13.19
C GLU A 69 2.30 7.82 -13.73
N HIS A 70 1.29 7.50 -12.90
CA HIS A 70 -0.11 7.60 -13.25
C HIS A 70 -0.53 9.03 -13.65
N PHE A 71 -0.15 10.06 -12.87
CA PHE A 71 -0.51 11.45 -13.20
C PHE A 71 0.25 11.98 -14.43
N PHE A 72 1.52 11.59 -14.61
CA PHE A 72 2.27 11.92 -15.82
C PHE A 72 1.65 11.29 -17.06
N ASP A 73 1.25 10.02 -16.99
CA ASP A 73 0.60 9.32 -18.09
C ASP A 73 -0.75 9.95 -18.46
N LEU A 74 -1.54 10.34 -17.45
CA LEU A 74 -2.79 11.06 -17.67
C LEU A 74 -2.55 12.41 -18.37
N CYS A 75 -1.55 13.16 -17.92
CA CYS A 75 -1.23 14.47 -18.49
C CYS A 75 -0.71 14.36 -19.92
N ALA A 76 0.22 13.44 -20.18
CA ALA A 76 0.71 13.13 -21.53
C ALA A 76 -0.44 12.67 -22.46
N GLY A 77 -1.38 11.91 -21.92
CA GLY A 77 -2.59 11.48 -22.63
C GLY A 77 -3.58 12.60 -22.93
N ILE A 78 -3.64 13.67 -22.15
CA ILE A 78 -4.42 14.89 -22.42
C ILE A 78 -3.74 15.70 -23.52
N GLN A 79 -2.45 16.01 -23.35
CA GLN A 79 -1.66 16.76 -24.35
C GLN A 79 -1.57 16.04 -25.71
N GLY A 80 -1.61 14.71 -25.73
CA GLY A 80 -1.71 13.94 -26.98
C GLY A 80 -3.02 14.19 -27.74
N LYS A 81 -4.14 14.34 -27.02
CA LYS A 81 -5.43 14.69 -27.61
C LYS A 81 -5.42 16.13 -28.10
N GLU A 82 -4.89 17.06 -27.33
CA GLU A 82 -4.76 18.49 -27.71
C GLU A 82 -3.94 18.66 -28.99
N ARG A 83 -2.77 18.01 -29.10
CA ARG A 83 -1.98 18.00 -30.34
C ARG A 83 -2.73 17.44 -31.54
N THR A 84 -3.57 16.42 -31.30
CA THR A 84 -4.40 15.84 -32.37
C THR A 84 -5.53 16.78 -32.77
N ILE A 85 -6.14 17.49 -31.81
CA ILE A 85 -7.14 18.53 -32.03
C ILE A 85 -6.54 19.64 -32.89
N ALA A 86 -5.40 20.21 -32.49
CA ALA A 86 -4.72 21.28 -33.22
C ALA A 86 -4.37 20.86 -34.67
N ARG A 87 -3.88 19.63 -34.86
CA ARG A 87 -3.61 19.09 -36.20
C ARG A 87 -4.86 18.97 -37.05
N LEU A 88 -5.98 18.50 -36.49
CA LEU A 88 -7.24 18.35 -37.22
C LEU A 88 -7.88 19.71 -37.53
N GLU A 89 -7.71 20.69 -36.66
CA GLU A 89 -8.14 22.08 -36.90
C GLU A 89 -7.35 22.70 -38.07
N ALA A 90 -6.03 22.52 -38.11
CA ALA A 90 -5.22 22.96 -39.25
C ALA A 90 -5.59 22.22 -40.55
N GLU A 91 -5.89 20.91 -40.49
CA GLU A 91 -6.35 20.16 -41.66
C GLU A 91 -7.72 20.66 -42.17
N ARG A 92 -8.62 21.03 -41.25
CA ARG A 92 -9.97 21.52 -41.57
C ARG A 92 -9.96 22.75 -42.47
N GLU A 93 -8.96 23.63 -42.34
CA GLU A 93 -8.85 24.87 -43.13
C GLU A 93 -8.65 24.63 -44.63
N THR A 94 -8.05 23.48 -45.00
CA THR A 94 -7.68 23.17 -46.39
C THR A 94 -8.43 21.95 -46.95
N ALA A 95 -9.26 21.30 -46.14
CA ALA A 95 -9.98 20.08 -46.48
C ALA A 95 -11.22 20.33 -47.36
N ASP A 96 -11.60 19.31 -48.14
CA ASP A 96 -12.88 19.30 -48.84
C ASP A 96 -14.09 19.13 -47.88
N THR A 97 -15.30 19.44 -48.35
CA THR A 97 -16.52 19.42 -47.53
C THR A 97 -16.78 18.07 -46.86
N ARG A 98 -16.56 16.94 -47.57
CA ARG A 98 -16.77 15.60 -47.01
C ARG A 98 -15.73 15.30 -45.92
N ARG A 99 -14.50 15.77 -46.10
CA ARG A 99 -13.44 15.63 -45.11
C ARG A 99 -13.69 16.50 -43.89
N VAL A 100 -14.19 17.73 -44.06
CA VAL A 100 -14.57 18.63 -42.97
C VAL A 100 -15.62 17.98 -42.06
N GLU A 101 -16.68 17.39 -42.60
CA GLU A 101 -17.71 16.70 -41.78
C GLU A 101 -17.11 15.59 -40.91
N ARG A 102 -16.18 14.80 -41.46
CA ARG A 102 -15.48 13.76 -40.70
C ARG A 102 -14.55 14.35 -39.63
N ILE A 103 -13.85 15.43 -39.96
CA ILE A 103 -13.00 16.15 -39.01
C ILE A 103 -13.83 16.67 -37.85
N GLU A 104 -14.99 17.29 -38.09
CA GLU A 104 -15.85 17.85 -37.03
C GLU A 104 -16.39 16.77 -36.08
N ALA A 105 -16.82 15.62 -36.61
CA ALA A 105 -17.20 14.48 -35.78
C ALA A 105 -16.02 13.98 -34.92
N THR A 106 -14.81 13.94 -35.49
CA THR A 106 -13.60 13.52 -34.78
C THR A 106 -13.19 14.53 -33.70
N LEU A 107 -13.25 15.83 -34.01
CA LEU A 107 -12.98 16.91 -33.05
C LEU A 107 -13.94 16.88 -31.87
N THR A 108 -15.23 16.63 -32.12
CA THR A 108 -16.24 16.49 -31.06
C THR A 108 -15.91 15.34 -30.11
N ALA A 109 -15.50 14.19 -30.65
CA ALA A 109 -15.09 13.03 -29.85
C ALA A 109 -13.80 13.31 -29.06
N LEU A 110 -12.80 13.96 -29.68
CA LEU A 110 -11.53 14.27 -29.04
C LEU A 110 -11.69 15.30 -27.92
N ARG A 111 -12.49 16.35 -28.12
CA ARG A 111 -12.79 17.36 -27.09
C ARG A 111 -13.50 16.74 -25.89
N SER A 112 -14.57 15.97 -26.13
CA SER A 112 -15.24 15.20 -25.06
C SER A 112 -14.28 14.26 -24.33
N GLY A 113 -13.38 13.61 -25.07
CA GLY A 113 -12.36 12.72 -24.50
C GLY A 113 -11.29 13.43 -23.69
N ARG A 114 -10.91 14.65 -24.09
CA ARG A 114 -10.00 15.53 -23.32
C ARG A 114 -10.65 15.92 -22.00
N ASP A 115 -11.89 16.41 -22.03
CA ASP A 115 -12.61 16.84 -20.82
C ASP A 115 -12.82 15.68 -19.83
N ALA A 116 -13.17 14.50 -20.34
CA ALA A 116 -13.26 13.29 -19.51
C ALA A 116 -11.91 12.90 -18.87
N SER A 117 -10.81 13.08 -19.61
CA SER A 117 -9.45 12.82 -19.09
C SER A 117 -9.07 13.82 -17.99
N ILE A 118 -9.38 15.11 -18.18
CA ILE A 118 -9.18 16.17 -17.18
C ILE A 118 -10.02 15.91 -15.93
N HIS A 119 -11.28 15.51 -16.08
CA HIS A 119 -12.11 15.12 -14.93
C HIS A 119 -11.55 13.91 -14.17
N SER A 120 -10.98 12.94 -14.89
CA SER A 120 -10.37 11.76 -14.28
C SER A 120 -9.11 12.13 -13.50
N TYR A 121 -8.26 12.98 -14.09
CA TYR A 121 -7.11 13.58 -13.42
C TYR A 121 -7.53 14.30 -12.13
N ASN A 122 -8.50 15.21 -12.22
CA ASN A 122 -8.98 15.99 -11.08
C ASN A 122 -9.66 15.12 -10.00
N ALA A 123 -10.38 14.06 -10.40
CA ALA A 123 -10.96 13.11 -9.46
C ALA A 123 -9.89 12.34 -8.71
N ASP A 124 -8.84 11.91 -9.41
CA ASP A 124 -7.72 11.19 -8.82
C ASP A 124 -6.85 12.08 -7.95
N ALA A 125 -6.67 13.35 -8.33
CA ALA A 125 -5.90 14.34 -7.56
C ALA A 125 -6.51 14.64 -6.19
N ARG A 126 -7.85 14.60 -6.10
CA ARG A 126 -8.60 14.84 -4.85
C ARG A 126 -8.63 13.64 -3.90
N LYS A 127 -8.14 12.46 -4.28
CA LYS A 127 -8.14 11.27 -3.42
C LYS A 127 -7.19 11.47 -2.24
N ARG A 128 -7.61 11.11 -1.02
CA ARG A 128 -6.79 11.32 0.20
C ARG A 128 -5.38 10.72 0.14
N GLY A 129 -5.20 9.60 -0.58
CA GLY A 129 -3.90 8.95 -0.74
C GLY A 129 -2.94 9.74 -1.64
N THR A 130 -3.46 10.54 -2.58
CA THR A 130 -2.67 11.31 -3.53
C THR A 130 -2.48 12.77 -3.07
N THR A 131 -3.39 13.32 -2.27
CA THR A 131 -3.36 14.74 -1.80
C THR A 131 -2.06 15.13 -1.08
N GLY A 132 -1.43 14.21 -0.35
CA GLY A 132 -0.14 14.44 0.32
C GLY A 132 1.07 14.41 -0.62
N GLN A 133 0.93 13.74 -1.78
CA GLN A 133 2.00 13.51 -2.76
C GLN A 133 2.12 14.65 -3.78
N PHE A 134 1.03 15.36 -4.06
CA PHE A 134 1.00 16.53 -4.97
C PHE A 134 1.89 17.69 -4.52
N ARG A 135 2.35 17.72 -3.26
CA ARG A 135 3.23 18.78 -2.75
C ARG A 135 4.70 18.64 -3.18
N ALA A 136 5.07 17.57 -3.86
CA ALA A 136 6.45 17.29 -4.27
C ALA A 136 6.65 17.19 -5.79
N SER A 137 5.60 17.37 -6.59
CA SER A 137 5.63 17.24 -8.05
C SER A 137 5.36 18.59 -8.71
N GLU A 138 6.08 18.87 -9.79
CA GLU A 138 5.84 19.95 -10.74
C GLU A 138 4.54 19.75 -11.55
N LEU A 139 3.52 19.08 -10.98
CA LEU A 139 2.26 18.79 -11.64
C LEU A 139 1.14 19.62 -10.98
N PRO A 140 0.25 20.24 -11.77
CA PRO A 140 -0.84 21.05 -11.23
C PRO A 140 -1.82 20.20 -10.44
N TYR A 141 -2.25 20.69 -9.26
CA TYR A 141 -3.22 19.98 -8.43
C TYR A 141 -4.61 19.83 -9.10
N GLN A 142 -4.93 20.75 -10.02
CA GLN A 142 -6.16 20.74 -10.78
C GLN A 142 -5.91 21.28 -12.18
N LEU A 143 -6.52 20.61 -13.16
CA LEU A 143 -6.56 21.04 -14.55
C LEU A 143 -7.89 21.71 -14.85
N ASP A 144 -7.87 22.77 -15.64
CA ASP A 144 -9.07 23.45 -16.12
C ASP A 144 -9.55 22.79 -17.42
N VAL A 145 -10.87 22.58 -17.54
CA VAL A 145 -11.49 22.02 -18.75
C VAL A 145 -11.67 23.09 -19.84
N ASP A 146 -11.71 24.36 -19.44
CA ASP A 146 -11.93 25.50 -20.31
C ASP A 146 -10.60 26.05 -20.88
N GLU A 147 -9.46 25.60 -20.37
CA GLU A 147 -8.15 25.97 -20.88
C GLU A 147 -7.88 25.31 -22.25
N GLU A 148 -7.23 26.06 -23.14
CA GLU A 148 -7.02 25.63 -24.52
C GLU A 148 -5.93 24.56 -24.64
N GLU A 149 -4.88 24.69 -23.81
CA GLU A 149 -3.78 23.73 -23.68
C GLU A 149 -3.45 23.46 -22.20
N THR A 150 -3.28 22.19 -21.86
CA THR A 150 -2.98 21.79 -20.50
C THR A 150 -1.48 21.93 -20.19
N SER A 151 -1.11 22.77 -19.22
CA SER A 151 0.24 22.78 -18.66
C SER A 151 0.46 21.60 -17.71
N CYS A 152 1.37 20.70 -18.07
CA CYS A 152 1.76 19.56 -17.23
C CYS A 152 3.04 19.83 -16.42
N GLU A 153 3.44 21.10 -16.32
CA GLU A 153 4.55 21.61 -15.52
C GLU A 153 3.99 22.75 -14.63
N ALA A 154 4.39 22.78 -13.36
CA ALA A 154 3.95 23.75 -12.35
C ALA A 154 4.84 24.99 -12.30
#